data_AF-A0A3Q3D564-F1
#
_entry.id   AF-A0A3Q3D564-F1
#
_cell.length_a   1.000
_cell.length_b   1.000
_cell.length_c   1.000
_cell.angle_alpha   90.00
_cell.angle_beta   90.00
_cell.angle_gamma   90.00
#
_symmetry.space_group_name_H-M   'P 1'
#
loop_
_entity.id
_entity.type
_entity.pdbx_description
1 polymer ?
#
loop_
_entity_poly.entity_id
_entity_poly.type
_entity_poly.pdbx_seq_one_letter_code
_entity_poly.pdbx_strand_id
1 'polypeptide(L)' 'MAEGGTKLTLRRLEAPIHKFIKVALPTDLERLQKHHNNILKYQQRQQWGRLHQEHINASRTVQNKV' A
#
# COMPACT_ATOMS: atom_id res chain seq x y z
N MET A 1 15.49 -26.03 -27.07
CA MET A 1 14.21 -25.30 -27.06
C MET A 1 13.86 -24.88 -25.63
N ALA A 2 14.49 -23.83 -25.09
CA ALA A 2 14.24 -23.32 -23.72
C ALA A 2 13.66 -21.89 -23.69
N GLU A 3 13.78 -21.16 -24.80
CA GLU A 3 13.34 -19.76 -24.98
C GLU A 3 11.83 -19.55 -24.74
N GLY A 4 11.00 -20.55 -25.01
CA GLY A 4 9.54 -20.46 -24.85
C GLY A 4 9.06 -20.48 -23.39
N GLY A 5 9.79 -21.16 -22.50
CA GLY A 5 9.40 -21.33 -21.10
C GLY A 5 9.50 -20.02 -20.31
N THR A 6 10.64 -19.33 -20.42
CA THR A 6 10.89 -18.06 -19.71
C THR A 6 9.92 -16.96 -20.16
N LYS A 7 9.62 -16.89 -21.46
CA LYS A 7 8.65 -15.92 -22.02
C LYS A 7 7.22 -16.14 -21.51
N LEU A 8 6.81 -17.40 -21.34
CA LEU A 8 5.51 -17.73 -20.73
C LEU A 8 5.49 -17.38 -19.23
N THR A 9 6.60 -17.57 -18.51
CA THR A 9 6.72 -17.21 -17.10
C THR A 9 6.60 -15.70 -16.88
N LEU A 10 7.20 -14.87 -17.74
CA LEU A 10 7.07 -13.41 -17.67
C LEU A 10 5.64 -12.93 -17.96
N ARG A 11 4.95 -13.53 -18.95
CA ARG A 11 3.53 -13.22 -19.23
C ARG A 11 2.61 -13.46 -18.03
N ARG A 12 2.90 -14.45 -17.19
CA ARG A 12 2.13 -14.71 -15.97
C ARG A 12 2.29 -13.60 -14.92
N LEU A 13 3.36 -12.81 -14.99
CA LEU A 13 3.59 -11.67 -14.11
C LEU A 13 2.90 -10.39 -14.61
N GLU A 14 2.57 -10.29 -15.90
CA GLU A 14 1.93 -9.09 -16.48
C GLU A 14 0.62 -8.75 -15.76
N ALA A 15 -0.25 -9.74 -15.54
CA ALA A 15 -1.53 -9.54 -14.86
C ALA A 15 -1.38 -9.06 -13.38
N PRO A 16 -0.59 -9.73 -12.51
CA PRO A 16 -0.40 -9.25 -11.14
C PRO A 16 0.35 -7.91 -11.07
N ILE A 17 1.34 -7.66 -11.96
CA ILE A 17 2.02 -6.35 -12.05
C ILE A 17 1.02 -5.26 -12.45
N HIS A 18 0.20 -5.50 -13.48
CA HIS A 18 -0.81 -4.55 -13.93
C HIS A 18 -1.83 -4.26 -12.83
N LYS A 19 -2.29 -5.29 -12.10
CA LYS A 19 -3.18 -5.11 -10.94
C LYS A 19 -2.51 -4.32 -9.81
N PHE A 20 -1.23 -4.58 -9.54
CA PHE A 20 -0.48 -3.83 -8.54
C PHE A 20 -0.39 -2.35 -8.90
N ILE A 21 0.03 -2.03 -10.13
CA ILE A 21 0.22 -0.66 -10.62
C ILE A 21 -1.11 0.10 -10.71
N LYS A 22 -2.17 -0.53 -11.23
CA LYS A 22 -3.44 0.16 -11.50
C LYS A 22 -4.39 0.21 -10.32
N VAL A 23 -4.27 -0.73 -9.38
CA VAL A 23 -5.26 -0.86 -8.29
C VAL A 23 -4.60 -0.75 -6.94
N ALA A 24 -3.64 -1.63 -6.62
CA ALA A 24 -3.09 -1.70 -5.26
C ALA A 24 -2.34 -0.40 -4.91
N LEU A 25 -1.38 0.00 -5.75
CA LEU A 25 -0.52 1.15 -5.48
C LEU A 25 -1.29 2.48 -5.34
N PRO A 26 -2.23 2.86 -6.25
CA PRO A 26 -3.03 4.06 -6.06
C PRO A 26 -3.89 4.01 -4.79
N THR A 27 -4.54 2.87 -4.53
CA THR A 27 -5.39 2.69 -3.34
C THR A 27 -4.59 2.85 -2.05
N ASP A 28 -3.38 2.30 -2.01
CA ASP A 28 -2.52 2.36 -0.83
C ASP A 28 -1.97 3.76 -0.62
N LEU A 29 -1.59 4.46 -1.69
CA LEU A 29 -1.17 5.86 -1.62
C LEU A 29 -2.28 6.77 -1.08
N GLU A 30 -3.52 6.59 -1.54
CA GLU A 30 -4.67 7.35 -1.03
C GLU A 30 -4.89 7.09 0.47
N ARG A 31 -4.78 5.82 0.91
CA ARG A 31 -4.89 5.45 2.33
C ARG A 31 -3.76 6.05 3.16
N LEU A 32 -2.52 6.01 2.69
CA LEU A 32 -1.39 6.61 3.38
C LEU A 32 -1.53 8.13 3.51
N GLN A 33 -1.99 8.81 2.45
CA GLN A 33 -2.29 10.24 2.51
C GLN A 33 -3.38 10.55 3.54
N LYS A 34 -4.42 9.73 3.62
CA LYS A 34 -5.48 9.87 4.63
C LYS A 34 -4.92 9.68 6.06
N HIS A 35 -4.08 8.68 6.28
CA HIS A 35 -3.43 8.47 7.57
C HIS A 35 -2.54 9.66 7.97
N HIS A 36 -1.75 10.19 7.02
CA HIS A 36 -0.92 11.38 7.26
C HIS A 36 -1.77 12.56 7.74
N ASN A 37 -2.87 12.87 7.04
CA ASN A 37 -3.77 13.95 7.43
C ASN A 37 -4.41 13.72 8.82
N ASN A 38 -4.77 12.47 9.13
CA ASN A 38 -5.33 12.12 10.44
C ASN A 38 -4.31 12.25 11.57
N ILE A 39 -3.07 11.84 11.35
CA ILE A 39 -1.96 11.98 12.31
C ILE A 39 -1.79 13.46 12.67
N LEU A 40 -1.65 14.35 11.67
CA LEU A 40 -1.54 15.79 11.89
C LEU A 40 -2.74 16.35 12.65
N LYS A 41 -3.96 15.97 12.25
CA LYS A 41 -5.22 16.37 12.90
C LYS A 41 -5.30 15.93 14.37
N TYR A 42 -4.93 14.69 14.68
CA TYR A 42 -4.99 14.17 16.05
C TYR A 42 -3.88 14.72 16.94
N GLN A 43 -2.69 14.94 16.38
CA GLN A 43 -1.60 15.60 17.07
C GLN A 43 -1.95 17.04 17.46
N GLN A 44 -2.47 17.84 16.52
CA GLN A 44 -2.89 19.23 16.78
C GLN A 44 -3.97 19.31 17.87
N ARG A 45 -4.87 18.32 17.93
CA ARG A 45 -5.97 18.25 18.90
C ARG A 45 -5.62 17.51 20.19
N GLN A 46 -4.36 17.08 20.36
CA GLN A 46 -3.89 16.31 21.51
C GLN A 46 -4.72 15.03 21.78
N GLN A 47 -5.23 14.40 20.71
CA GLN A 47 -6.05 13.18 20.78
C GLN A 47 -5.14 11.93 20.79
N TRP A 48 -4.37 11.75 21.86
CA TRP A 48 -3.27 10.76 21.92
C TRP A 48 -3.69 9.32 21.64
N GLY A 49 -4.84 8.87 22.16
CA GLY A 49 -5.35 7.52 21.89
C GLY A 49 -5.65 7.29 20.42
N ARG A 50 -6.22 8.30 19.74
CA ARG A 50 -6.49 8.24 18.29
C ARG A 50 -5.21 8.36 17.47
N LEU A 51 -4.28 9.21 17.89
CA LEU A 51 -2.97 9.35 17.25
C LEU A 51 -2.21 8.01 17.27
N HIS A 52 -2.14 7.35 18.43
CA HIS A 52 -1.50 6.05 18.56
C HIS A 52 -2.13 4.99 17.65
N GLN A 53 -3.46 4.89 17.64
CA GLN A 53 -4.16 3.96 16.77
C GLN A 53 -3.91 4.26 15.29
N GLU A 54 -3.85 5.54 14.91
CA GLU A 54 -3.62 5.95 13.53
C GLU A 54 -2.20 5.58 13.06
N HIS A 55 -1.18 5.69 13.92
CA HIS A 55 0.17 5.22 13.59
C HIS A 55 0.20 3.71 13.33
N ILE A 56 -0.47 2.91 14.16
CA ILE A 56 -0.58 1.45 13.94
C ILE A 56 -1.26 1.16 12.60
N ASN A 57 -2.34 1.88 12.28
CA ASN A 57 -3.08 1.70 11.04
C ASN A 57 -2.23 2.07 9.81
N ALA A 58 -1.46 3.16 9.90
CA ALA A 58 -0.53 3.57 8.85
C ALA A 58 0.55 2.51 8.62
N SER A 59 1.18 1.99 9.68
CA SER A 59 2.19 0.93 9.58
C SER A 59 1.64 -0.35 8.94
N ARG A 60 0.42 -0.77 9.31
CA ARG A 60 -0.24 -1.94 8.69
C ARG A 60 -0.49 -1.76 7.20
N THR A 61 -0.79 -0.54 6.75
CA THR A 61 -0.98 -0.26 5.32
C THR A 61 0.29 -0.53 4.51
N VAL A 62 1.47 -0.25 5.08
CA VAL A 62 2.76 -0.54 4.45
C VAL A 62 3.13 -2.02 4.57
N GLN A 63 2.95 -2.62 5.75
CA GLN A 63 3.35 -4.01 6.02
C GLN A 63 2.56 -5.04 5.21
N ASN A 64 1.26 -4.82 4.97
CA ASN A 64 0.42 -5.74 4.20
C ASN A 64 0.78 -5.79 2.69
N LYS A 65 1.85 -5.13 2.27
CA LYS A 65 2.31 -5.02 0.88
C LYS A 65 3.68 -5.63 0.64
N VAL A 66 4.37 -6.05 1.71
CA VAL A 66 5.66 -6.76 1.68
C VAL A 66 5.44 -8.25 1.88
#